data_AF-A0A0G1J4G3-F1
#
_entry.id   AF-A0A0G1J4G3-F1
#
_cell.length_a   1.000
_cell.length_b   1.000
_cell.length_c   1.000
_cell.angle_alpha   90.00
_cell.angle_beta   90.00
_cell.angle_gamma   90.00
#
_symmetry.space_group_name_H-M   'P 1'
#
loop_
_entity.id
_entity.type
_entity.pdbx_description
1 polymer ?
#
loop_
_entity_poly.entity_id
_entity_poly.type
_entity_poly.pdbx_seq_one_letter_code
_entity_poly.pdbx_strand_id
1 'polypeptide(L)'
;MTDNEIQQKNSILFWITENKIKNENGDPIEFKDHRFMLDIYSDWSLVQVIRKGSQIGASTMEILRAFHAARFWGINQIYTLPTVDDVSEFVKSKVNRLVKVNTCILEGVSGKDVDSIEQKQIGKSFLFFKGTYTEKEAIMLTSDRNIHDELDKSKPEVVRDYTSRMGYSKIRSQHFFSTPTTPDFGVDKIFEQSDQKHWRFNCPHCSFRQHMEWEKNVDEERGIYVCQQCKKEIFPSHINDYGSWEARFPGRPISGYWISQMHCPWKTAANLIQERKDADDDTYFFNFVLGLPYLAADQKIPASLFIRNVTEIKVDTSNEYNVMGIDTGMGTGKGNHVMIGNKKGIFWIGILQDHEGQDRWQQTSDLIKFFDVRVVVIDGQPYTTEAFDLAKEFPYRVYLSWFKDDPKMLEVIRFFDEKENKDAAFEDEVKVFSSRTRIMDDTISALRRGDIKFAVPASNPAFKLLITHAQTMYARTVTDKFGQAKREWANTGPNDFWLSLIYWHIAMRKRLKYEPNK
;
A
#
# COMPACT_ATOMS: atom_id res chain seq x y z
N MET A 1 11.83 -44.57 -7.02
CA MET A 1 12.45 -43.68 -6.02
C MET A 1 12.77 -44.52 -4.81
N THR A 2 13.96 -44.36 -4.25
CA THR A 2 14.35 -44.95 -2.96
C THR A 2 13.59 -44.28 -1.81
N ASP A 3 13.55 -44.90 -0.63
CA ASP A 3 12.91 -44.29 0.56
C ASP A 3 13.52 -42.92 0.92
N ASN A 4 14.84 -42.78 0.74
CA ASN A 4 15.55 -41.51 0.93
C ASN A 4 15.07 -40.43 -0.07
N GLU A 5 14.92 -40.77 -1.35
CA GLU A 5 14.42 -39.83 -2.36
C GLU A 5 12.97 -39.39 -2.10
N ILE A 6 12.13 -40.29 -1.56
CA ILE A 6 10.76 -39.97 -1.17
C ILE A 6 10.74 -38.97 -0.02
N GLN A 7 11.59 -39.15 0.99
CA GLN A 7 11.70 -38.22 2.12
C GLN A 7 12.19 -36.85 1.67
N GLN A 8 13.21 -36.78 0.80
CA GLN A 8 13.70 -35.52 0.22
C GLN A 8 12.61 -34.82 -0.60
N LYS A 9 11.82 -35.57 -1.39
CA LYS A 9 10.70 -35.01 -2.14
C LYS A 9 9.60 -34.42 -1.24
N ASN A 10 9.29 -35.08 -0.12
CA ASN A 10 8.19 -34.68 0.76
C ASN A 10 8.56 -33.58 1.76
N SER A 11 9.85 -33.37 2.02
CA SER A 11 10.31 -32.39 2.99
C SER A 11 11.55 -31.64 2.49
N ILE A 12 11.39 -30.36 2.22
CA ILE A 12 12.51 -29.47 1.91
C ILE A 12 13.53 -29.39 3.06
N LEU A 13 13.09 -29.43 4.32
CA LEU A 13 13.99 -29.42 5.48
C LEU A 13 14.90 -30.64 5.47
N PHE A 14 14.34 -31.84 5.37
CA PHE A 14 15.08 -33.09 5.16
C PHE A 14 16.04 -33.02 3.96
N TRP A 15 15.60 -32.49 2.80
CA TRP A 15 16.47 -32.31 1.64
C TRP A 15 17.67 -31.41 1.94
N ILE A 16 17.47 -30.31 2.66
CA ILE A 16 18.53 -29.38 3.09
C ILE A 16 19.51 -30.08 4.04
N THR A 17 19.01 -30.77 5.06
CA THR A 17 19.84 -31.39 6.10
C THR A 17 20.64 -32.58 5.56
N GLU A 18 20.00 -33.45 4.78
CA GLU A 18 20.62 -34.66 4.22
C GLU A 18 21.75 -34.29 3.26
N ASN A 19 21.54 -33.28 2.42
CA ASN A 19 22.53 -32.84 1.45
C ASN A 19 23.50 -31.78 2.00
N LYS A 20 23.38 -31.39 3.28
CA LYS A 20 24.18 -30.35 3.94
C LYS A 20 24.27 -29.07 3.11
N ILE A 21 23.11 -28.62 2.61
CA ILE A 21 23.02 -27.48 1.70
C ILE A 21 23.59 -26.23 2.36
N LYS A 22 24.32 -25.45 1.57
CA LYS A 22 24.98 -24.20 1.93
C LYS A 22 24.30 -23.01 1.26
N ASN A 23 24.37 -21.84 1.90
CA ASN A 23 23.99 -20.57 1.32
C ASN A 23 24.98 -20.10 0.23
N GLU A 24 24.72 -18.95 -0.38
CA GLU A 24 25.57 -18.35 -1.42
C GLU A 24 27.00 -18.01 -0.96
N ASN A 25 27.22 -17.86 0.34
CA ASN A 25 28.54 -17.60 0.95
C ASN A 25 29.30 -18.89 1.29
N GLY A 26 28.64 -20.05 1.21
CA GLY A 26 29.22 -21.34 1.55
C GLY A 26 28.98 -21.79 3.00
N ASP A 27 28.20 -21.05 3.77
CA ASP A 27 27.82 -21.43 5.14
C ASP A 27 26.64 -22.42 5.11
N PRO A 28 26.61 -23.43 6.00
CA PRO A 28 25.47 -24.34 6.09
C PRO A 28 24.16 -23.61 6.35
N ILE A 29 23.09 -24.01 5.65
CA ILE A 29 21.73 -23.61 6.00
C ILE A 29 21.37 -24.32 7.31
N GLU A 30 21.05 -23.54 8.33
CA GLU A 30 20.76 -24.02 9.68
C GLU A 30 19.46 -23.40 10.22
N PHE A 31 18.87 -24.01 11.24
CA PHE A 31 17.58 -23.61 11.81
C PHE A 31 17.61 -23.48 13.34
N LYS A 32 18.79 -23.50 13.94
CA LYS A 32 19.00 -23.22 15.36
C LYS A 32 18.86 -21.72 15.60
N ASP A 33 19.60 -20.88 14.87
CA ASP A 33 19.53 -19.42 15.01
C ASP A 33 18.48 -18.81 14.06
N HIS A 34 18.04 -19.56 13.05
CA HIS A 34 16.95 -19.19 12.14
C HIS A 34 15.67 -19.99 12.42
N ARG A 35 15.35 -20.27 13.69
CA ARG A 35 14.19 -21.12 14.02
C ARG A 35 12.87 -20.56 13.48
N PHE A 36 12.74 -19.24 13.43
CA PHE A 36 11.58 -18.55 12.84
C PHE A 36 11.36 -18.86 11.36
N MET A 37 12.37 -19.36 10.63
CA MET A 37 12.25 -19.77 9.23
C MET A 37 11.74 -21.20 9.06
N LEU A 38 11.84 -22.07 10.07
CA LEU A 38 11.59 -23.52 9.94
C LEU A 38 10.16 -23.83 9.44
N ASP A 39 9.16 -23.24 10.10
CA ASP A 39 7.76 -23.39 9.73
C ASP A 39 7.48 -22.78 8.36
N ILE A 40 8.15 -21.67 8.05
CA ILE A 40 8.03 -21.01 6.75
C ILE A 40 8.54 -21.96 5.68
N TYR A 41 9.76 -22.50 5.75
CA TYR A 41 10.26 -23.47 4.76
C TYR A 41 9.26 -24.60 4.48
N SER A 42 8.57 -25.08 5.52
CA SER A 42 7.63 -26.20 5.46
C SER A 42 6.19 -25.81 5.11
N ASP A 43 5.89 -24.52 4.93
CA ASP A 43 4.56 -24.05 4.58
C ASP A 43 4.25 -24.30 3.10
N TRP A 44 3.23 -25.12 2.86
CA TRP A 44 2.77 -25.49 1.52
C TRP A 44 1.55 -24.69 1.05
N SER A 45 1.15 -23.65 1.78
CA SER A 45 0.03 -22.78 1.40
C SER A 45 0.24 -22.23 -0.01
N LEU A 46 -0.82 -22.25 -0.83
CA LEU A 46 -0.72 -21.84 -2.23
C LEU A 46 -0.36 -20.36 -2.36
N VAL A 47 -0.94 -19.51 -1.51
CA VAL A 47 -0.63 -18.08 -1.47
C VAL A 47 0.06 -17.75 -0.16
N GLN A 48 1.28 -17.24 -0.25
CA GLN A 48 2.13 -16.87 0.88
C GLN A 48 2.56 -15.41 0.77
N VAL A 49 2.59 -14.70 1.90
CA VAL A 49 3.12 -13.35 1.99
C VAL A 49 4.09 -13.22 3.17
N ILE A 50 5.25 -12.61 2.95
CA ILE A 50 6.24 -12.36 4.00
C ILE A 50 6.56 -10.86 4.04
N ARG A 51 5.93 -10.15 4.98
CA ARG A 51 6.27 -8.76 5.31
C ARG A 51 7.49 -8.79 6.22
N LYS A 52 8.64 -8.30 5.76
CA LYS A 52 9.91 -8.53 6.45
C LYS A 52 10.82 -7.32 6.55
N GLY A 53 11.73 -7.34 7.51
CA GLY A 53 12.95 -6.55 7.47
C GLY A 53 13.97 -7.09 6.44
N SER A 54 15.05 -6.35 6.26
CA SER A 54 16.20 -6.73 5.43
C SER A 54 17.02 -7.84 6.07
N GLN A 55 17.70 -8.62 5.22
CA GLN A 55 18.73 -9.59 5.63
C GLN A 55 18.25 -10.70 6.58
N ILE A 56 17.00 -11.16 6.42
CA ILE A 56 16.41 -12.25 7.21
C ILE A 56 16.43 -13.63 6.49
N GLY A 57 17.04 -13.73 5.31
CA GLY A 57 17.22 -15.00 4.58
C GLY A 57 16.08 -15.43 3.64
N ALA A 58 15.01 -14.63 3.46
CA ALA A 58 13.85 -14.99 2.64
C ALA A 58 14.18 -15.31 1.17
N SER A 59 15.04 -14.53 0.50
CA SER A 59 15.37 -14.80 -0.91
C SER A 59 16.10 -16.13 -1.07
N THR A 60 17.03 -16.48 -0.17
CA THR A 60 17.74 -17.76 -0.21
C THR A 60 16.78 -18.92 0.04
N MET A 61 15.81 -18.76 0.97
CA MET A 61 14.73 -19.73 1.17
C MET A 61 13.90 -19.95 -0.10
N GLU A 62 13.43 -18.89 -0.74
CA GLU A 62 12.59 -19.02 -1.94
C GLU A 62 13.35 -19.60 -3.14
N ILE A 63 14.64 -19.29 -3.28
CA ILE A 63 15.49 -19.97 -4.27
C ILE A 63 15.55 -21.48 -4.01
N LEU A 64 15.79 -21.90 -2.76
CA LEU A 64 15.86 -23.32 -2.41
C LEU A 64 14.50 -24.01 -2.59
N ARG A 65 13.40 -23.35 -2.24
CA ARG A 65 12.03 -23.82 -2.52
C ARG A 65 11.78 -23.99 -4.01
N ALA A 66 12.24 -23.04 -4.82
CA ALA A 66 12.10 -23.12 -6.27
C ALA A 66 12.90 -24.29 -6.85
N PHE A 67 14.16 -24.47 -6.45
CA PHE A 67 14.97 -25.62 -6.88
C PHE A 67 14.37 -26.96 -6.45
N HIS A 68 13.94 -27.05 -5.19
CA HIS A 68 13.31 -28.25 -4.63
C HIS A 68 12.04 -28.61 -5.41
N ALA A 69 11.12 -27.66 -5.60
CA ALA A 69 9.87 -27.89 -6.32
C ALA A 69 10.12 -28.22 -7.80
N ALA A 70 11.05 -27.54 -8.47
CA ALA A 70 11.39 -27.86 -9.86
C ALA A 70 11.95 -29.29 -9.99
N ARG A 71 12.84 -29.69 -9.07
CA ARG A 71 13.46 -31.03 -9.07
C ARG A 71 12.47 -32.15 -8.76
N PHE A 72 11.69 -32.00 -7.69
CA PHE A 72 10.92 -33.11 -7.12
C PHE A 72 9.44 -33.12 -7.52
N TRP A 73 8.89 -31.95 -7.86
CA TRP A 73 7.49 -31.81 -8.27
C TRP A 73 7.33 -31.60 -9.76
N GLY A 74 8.38 -31.14 -10.43
CA GLY A 74 8.36 -30.96 -11.87
C GLY A 74 7.48 -29.79 -12.31
N ILE A 75 7.45 -28.70 -11.54
CA ILE A 75 6.60 -27.53 -11.83
C ILE A 75 7.40 -26.35 -12.43
N ASN A 76 6.78 -25.60 -13.33
CA ASN A 76 7.37 -24.41 -13.92
C ASN A 76 7.14 -23.19 -13.03
N GLN A 77 8.15 -22.35 -12.88
CA GLN A 77 8.13 -21.26 -11.90
C GLN A 77 8.69 -19.97 -12.50
N ILE A 78 8.09 -18.84 -12.14
CA ILE A 78 8.59 -17.51 -12.51
C ILE A 78 8.98 -16.79 -11.21
N TYR A 79 10.26 -16.47 -11.07
CA TYR A 79 10.80 -15.62 -10.03
C TYR A 79 10.97 -14.21 -10.59
N THR A 80 10.39 -13.22 -9.92
CA THR A 80 10.43 -11.84 -10.37
C THR A 80 11.15 -10.95 -9.37
N LEU A 81 11.87 -9.99 -9.93
CA LEU A 81 12.51 -8.88 -9.24
C LEU A 81 12.07 -7.57 -9.90
N PRO A 82 12.31 -6.40 -9.29
CA PRO A 82 11.84 -5.13 -9.83
C PRO A 82 12.30 -4.94 -11.28
N THR A 83 13.61 -4.91 -11.55
CA THR A 83 14.17 -4.65 -12.88
C THR A 83 14.95 -5.85 -13.47
N VAL A 84 15.25 -5.80 -14.76
CA VAL A 84 16.08 -6.81 -15.45
C VAL A 84 17.54 -6.77 -14.95
N ASP A 85 18.03 -5.59 -14.56
CA ASP A 85 19.37 -5.45 -13.99
C ASP A 85 19.45 -6.10 -12.61
N ASP A 86 18.41 -5.93 -11.77
CA ASP A 86 18.29 -6.63 -10.48
C ASP A 86 18.33 -8.14 -10.68
N VAL A 87 17.62 -8.67 -11.70
CA VAL A 87 17.66 -10.09 -12.07
C VAL A 87 19.09 -10.52 -12.43
N SER A 88 19.77 -9.76 -13.29
CA SER A 88 21.13 -10.07 -13.74
C SER A 88 22.10 -10.15 -12.57
N GLU A 89 22.04 -9.20 -11.63
CA GLU A 89 22.88 -9.19 -10.44
C GLU A 89 22.51 -10.32 -9.48
N PHE A 90 21.23 -10.49 -9.18
CA PHE A 90 20.73 -11.50 -8.25
C PHE A 90 21.07 -12.92 -8.69
N VAL A 91 20.86 -13.24 -9.97
CA VAL A 91 21.13 -14.58 -10.50
C VAL A 91 22.64 -14.87 -10.49
N LYS A 92 23.48 -13.90 -10.88
CA LYS A 92 24.95 -14.08 -10.86
C LYS A 92 25.51 -14.22 -9.45
N SER A 93 25.09 -13.34 -8.55
CA SER A 93 25.68 -13.22 -7.20
C SER A 93 25.13 -14.27 -6.23
N LYS A 94 23.85 -14.65 -6.34
CA LYS A 94 23.18 -15.52 -5.37
C LYS A 94 22.82 -16.88 -5.98
N VAL A 95 22.01 -16.91 -7.04
CA VAL A 95 21.48 -18.18 -7.59
C VAL A 95 22.59 -19.05 -8.16
N ASN A 96 23.45 -18.51 -9.03
CA ASN A 96 24.56 -19.25 -9.63
C ASN A 96 25.58 -19.69 -8.58
N ARG A 97 25.80 -18.88 -7.53
CA ARG A 97 26.64 -19.26 -6.40
C ARG A 97 26.05 -20.45 -5.64
N LEU A 98 24.76 -20.39 -5.29
CA LEU A 98 24.05 -21.50 -4.64
C LEU A 98 24.13 -22.80 -5.45
N VAL A 99 23.92 -22.73 -6.76
CA VAL A 99 24.07 -23.90 -7.66
C VAL A 99 25.50 -24.43 -7.60
N LYS A 100 26.51 -23.56 -7.70
CA LYS A 100 27.93 -23.95 -7.73
C LYS A 100 28.41 -24.60 -6.42
N VAL A 101 27.98 -24.10 -5.26
CA VAL A 101 28.46 -24.59 -3.96
C VAL A 101 27.73 -25.85 -3.49
N ASN A 102 26.60 -26.21 -4.10
CA ASN A 102 25.76 -27.34 -3.71
C ASN A 102 25.67 -28.38 -4.83
N THR A 103 26.42 -29.48 -4.72
CA THR A 103 26.44 -30.55 -5.73
C THR A 103 25.05 -31.11 -6.04
N CYS A 104 24.20 -31.30 -5.03
CA CYS A 104 22.83 -31.82 -5.22
C CYS A 104 21.92 -30.91 -6.06
N ILE A 105 22.18 -29.59 -6.05
CA ILE A 105 21.48 -28.61 -6.88
C ILE A 105 22.08 -28.64 -8.28
N LEU A 106 23.41 -28.57 -8.39
CA LEU A 106 24.13 -28.59 -9.66
C LEU A 106 23.76 -29.79 -10.52
N GLU A 107 23.70 -31.00 -9.94
CA GLU A 107 23.29 -32.22 -10.64
C GLU A 107 21.85 -32.17 -11.20
N GLY A 108 21.00 -31.31 -10.63
CA GLY A 108 19.62 -31.12 -11.10
C GLY A 108 19.49 -30.14 -12.26
N VAL A 109 20.47 -29.24 -12.44
CA VAL A 109 20.45 -28.20 -13.46
C VAL A 109 21.00 -28.76 -14.77
N SER A 110 20.26 -28.57 -15.87
CA SER A 110 20.68 -29.01 -17.21
C SER A 110 21.87 -28.19 -17.71
N GLY A 111 22.66 -28.77 -18.62
CA GLY A 111 23.88 -28.16 -19.16
C GLY A 111 23.66 -26.89 -20.04
N LYS A 112 24.77 -26.45 -20.67
CA LYS A 112 25.05 -25.10 -21.20
C LYS A 112 24.00 -24.41 -22.09
N ASP A 113 23.00 -25.11 -22.62
CA ASP A 113 22.02 -24.52 -23.55
C ASP A 113 20.79 -23.94 -22.84
N VAL A 114 20.56 -24.26 -21.56
CA VAL A 114 19.35 -23.88 -20.81
C VAL A 114 19.64 -23.40 -19.38
N ASP A 115 20.90 -23.11 -19.09
CA ASP A 115 21.36 -22.43 -17.87
C ASP A 115 21.85 -21.02 -18.22
N SER A 116 20.94 -20.06 -18.15
CA SER A 116 21.20 -18.64 -18.38
C SER A 116 20.81 -17.80 -17.16
N ILE A 117 20.95 -16.48 -17.28
CA ILE A 117 20.47 -15.53 -16.28
C ILE A 117 18.94 -15.58 -16.20
N GLU A 118 18.27 -15.62 -17.35
CA GLU A 118 16.82 -15.50 -17.43
C GLU A 118 16.08 -16.82 -17.21
N GLN A 119 16.76 -17.96 -17.37
CA GLN A 119 16.13 -19.26 -17.21
C GLN A 119 17.13 -20.33 -16.77
N LYS A 120 16.63 -21.28 -15.98
CA LYS A 120 17.34 -22.50 -15.61
C LYS A 120 16.41 -23.69 -15.80
N GLN A 121 16.85 -24.70 -16.55
CA GLN A 121 16.13 -25.97 -16.62
C GLN A 121 16.61 -26.91 -15.52
N ILE A 122 15.66 -27.39 -14.71
CA ILE A 122 15.89 -28.35 -13.63
C ILE A 122 15.05 -29.59 -13.92
N GLY A 123 15.69 -30.70 -14.28
CA GLY A 123 15.00 -31.88 -14.79
C GLY A 123 14.10 -31.55 -15.99
N LYS A 124 12.78 -31.72 -15.83
CA LYS A 124 11.77 -31.45 -16.87
C LYS A 124 11.15 -30.05 -16.79
N SER A 125 11.58 -29.24 -15.84
CA SER A 125 10.91 -28.00 -15.47
C SER A 125 11.82 -26.80 -15.60
N PHE A 126 11.21 -25.63 -15.62
CA PHE A 126 11.91 -24.37 -15.83
C PHE A 126 11.68 -23.43 -14.65
N LEU A 127 12.77 -22.80 -14.22
CA LEU A 127 12.76 -21.65 -13.34
C LEU A 127 13.17 -20.42 -14.17
N PHE A 128 12.23 -19.51 -14.39
CA PHE A 128 12.45 -18.27 -15.12
C PHE A 128 12.71 -17.12 -14.14
N PHE A 129 13.64 -16.24 -14.48
CA PHE A 129 13.92 -15.01 -13.74
C PHE A 129 13.59 -13.82 -14.63
N LYS A 130 12.69 -12.95 -14.17
CA LYS A 130 12.14 -11.85 -14.99
C LYS A 130 11.97 -10.54 -14.23
N GLY A 131 12.09 -9.43 -14.95
CA GLY A 131 11.79 -8.10 -14.42
C GLY A 131 10.29 -7.83 -14.41
N THR A 132 9.86 -6.81 -13.65
CA THR A 132 8.45 -6.35 -13.62
C THR A 132 8.21 -5.07 -14.39
N TYR A 133 9.22 -4.40 -14.96
CA TYR A 133 9.01 -3.16 -15.72
C TYR A 133 8.79 -3.36 -17.24
N THR A 134 9.13 -4.54 -17.78
CA THR A 134 9.04 -4.84 -19.23
C THR A 134 7.89 -5.80 -19.54
N GLU A 135 6.75 -5.26 -20.00
CA GLU A 135 5.53 -6.04 -20.31
C GLU A 135 5.73 -7.17 -21.33
N LYS A 136 6.68 -7.01 -22.28
CA LYS A 136 6.96 -8.02 -23.33
C LYS A 136 7.43 -9.36 -22.77
N GLU A 137 8.14 -9.35 -21.64
CA GLU A 137 8.69 -10.57 -21.04
C GLU A 137 7.60 -11.42 -20.36
N ALA A 138 6.53 -10.80 -19.89
CA ALA A 138 5.47 -11.47 -19.15
C ALA A 138 4.54 -12.30 -20.06
N ILE A 139 4.54 -12.12 -21.38
CA ILE A 139 3.45 -12.57 -22.26
C ILE A 139 3.57 -14.02 -22.75
N MET A 140 4.78 -14.60 -22.79
CA MET A 140 5.01 -15.86 -23.53
C MET A 140 5.22 -17.11 -22.66
N LEU A 141 5.28 -16.97 -21.32
CA LEU A 141 5.61 -18.07 -20.41
C LEU A 141 4.38 -18.59 -19.67
N THR A 142 4.39 -19.89 -19.34
CA THR A 142 3.42 -20.53 -18.45
C THR A 142 4.10 -20.93 -17.16
N SER A 143 3.39 -20.78 -16.04
CA SER A 143 3.92 -21.10 -14.71
C SER A 143 2.87 -21.79 -13.84
N ASP A 144 3.36 -22.58 -12.90
CA ASP A 144 2.58 -23.18 -11.81
C ASP A 144 2.73 -22.40 -10.51
N ARG A 145 3.87 -21.71 -10.34
CA ARG A 145 4.13 -20.80 -9.23
C ARG A 145 4.77 -19.50 -9.71
N ASN A 146 4.31 -18.39 -9.16
CA ASN A 146 4.99 -17.11 -9.25
C ASN A 146 5.57 -16.71 -7.89
N ILE A 147 6.80 -16.21 -7.90
CA ILE A 147 7.54 -15.74 -6.73
C ILE A 147 7.91 -14.27 -6.99
N HIS A 148 7.46 -13.37 -6.13
CA HIS A 148 7.67 -11.93 -6.25
C HIS A 148 8.53 -11.42 -5.10
N ASP A 149 9.82 -11.23 -5.37
CA ASP A 149 10.81 -10.65 -4.46
C ASP A 149 10.85 -9.12 -4.63
N GLU A 150 11.09 -8.40 -3.53
CA GLU A 150 11.05 -6.94 -3.46
C GLU A 150 9.75 -6.36 -4.10
N LEU A 151 8.61 -6.98 -3.76
CA LEU A 151 7.29 -6.65 -4.32
C LEU A 151 6.97 -5.14 -4.26
N ASP A 152 7.29 -4.46 -3.17
CA ASP A 152 7.00 -3.04 -2.99
C ASP A 152 7.75 -2.12 -3.97
N LYS A 153 8.81 -2.63 -4.62
CA LYS A 153 9.57 -1.92 -5.66
C LYS A 153 9.16 -2.33 -7.08
N SER A 154 8.31 -3.35 -7.20
CA SER A 154 7.84 -3.90 -8.46
C SER A 154 6.65 -3.12 -9.03
N LYS A 155 6.44 -3.22 -10.34
CA LYS A 155 5.31 -2.56 -11.04
C LYS A 155 4.01 -3.39 -10.87
N PRO A 156 2.99 -2.91 -10.13
CA PRO A 156 1.84 -3.72 -9.72
C PRO A 156 1.05 -4.34 -10.88
N GLU A 157 0.89 -3.60 -11.98
CA GLU A 157 0.19 -4.06 -13.18
C GLU A 157 0.88 -5.27 -13.84
N VAL A 158 2.21 -5.30 -13.86
CA VAL A 158 2.95 -6.41 -14.47
C VAL A 158 2.98 -7.64 -13.53
N VAL A 159 3.04 -7.42 -12.22
CA VAL A 159 2.84 -8.50 -11.22
C VAL A 159 1.48 -9.19 -11.44
N ARG A 160 0.43 -8.41 -11.69
CA ARG A 160 -0.89 -8.94 -12.03
C ARG A 160 -0.88 -9.70 -13.37
N ASP A 161 -0.16 -9.21 -14.37
CA ASP A 161 -0.05 -9.90 -15.66
C ASP A 161 0.65 -11.26 -15.54
N TYR A 162 1.65 -11.41 -14.66
CA TYR A 162 2.24 -12.72 -14.35
C TYR A 162 1.22 -13.68 -13.72
N THR A 163 0.28 -13.17 -12.91
CA THR A 163 -0.79 -14.01 -12.32
C THR A 163 -1.64 -14.67 -13.40
N SER A 164 -1.89 -13.97 -14.52
CA SER A 164 -2.64 -14.53 -15.65
C SER A 164 -1.95 -15.74 -16.32
N ARG A 165 -0.62 -15.88 -16.17
CA ARG A 165 0.17 -16.98 -16.75
C ARG A 165 -0.06 -18.34 -16.10
N MET A 166 -0.66 -18.33 -14.91
CA MET A 166 -1.05 -19.56 -14.21
C MET A 166 -2.42 -20.08 -14.66
N GLY A 167 -3.04 -19.50 -15.69
CA GLY A 167 -4.41 -19.82 -16.13
C GLY A 167 -4.68 -21.31 -16.37
N TYR A 168 -3.69 -22.07 -16.86
CA TYR A 168 -3.81 -23.51 -17.08
C TYR A 168 -3.20 -24.38 -15.96
N SER A 169 -2.52 -23.78 -14.97
CA SER A 169 -1.95 -24.54 -13.85
C SER A 169 -3.04 -25.02 -12.90
N LYS A 170 -2.86 -26.23 -12.38
CA LYS A 170 -3.68 -26.81 -11.31
C LYS A 170 -3.22 -26.36 -9.91
N ILE A 171 -2.00 -25.81 -9.79
CA ILE A 171 -1.39 -25.41 -8.51
C ILE A 171 -1.65 -23.94 -8.23
N ARG A 172 -1.35 -23.06 -9.19
CA ARG A 172 -1.56 -21.60 -9.11
C ARG A 172 -1.02 -20.98 -7.81
N SER A 173 0.22 -21.31 -7.46
CA SER A 173 0.88 -20.84 -6.23
C SER A 173 1.49 -19.45 -6.42
N GLN A 174 1.41 -18.60 -5.40
CA GLN A 174 1.92 -17.23 -5.42
C GLN A 174 2.62 -16.89 -4.11
N HIS A 175 3.89 -16.53 -4.19
CA HIS A 175 4.68 -16.15 -3.03
C HIS A 175 5.09 -14.69 -3.17
N PHE A 176 4.79 -13.87 -2.17
CA PHE A 176 5.05 -12.44 -2.15
C PHE A 176 5.92 -12.08 -0.96
N PHE A 177 7.00 -11.34 -1.15
CA PHE A 177 7.78 -10.86 -0.02
C PHE A 177 8.55 -9.59 -0.35
N SER A 178 8.65 -8.71 0.63
CA SER A 178 9.32 -7.42 0.49
C SER A 178 9.60 -6.81 1.85
N THR A 179 10.45 -5.79 1.85
CA THR A 179 10.37 -4.75 2.87
C THR A 179 9.16 -3.87 2.57
N PRO A 180 8.24 -3.64 3.54
CA PRO A 180 7.08 -2.80 3.31
C PRO A 180 7.51 -1.34 3.15
N THR A 181 6.78 -0.59 2.33
CA THR A 181 7.03 0.85 2.11
C THR A 181 6.06 1.71 2.91
N THR A 182 4.79 1.72 2.51
CA THR A 182 3.73 2.50 3.15
C THR A 182 2.53 1.60 3.46
N PRO A 183 1.67 1.96 4.43
CA PRO A 183 0.51 1.15 4.79
C PRO A 183 -0.43 0.94 3.60
N ASP A 184 -1.07 -0.22 3.55
CA ASP A 184 -2.03 -0.62 2.50
C ASP A 184 -1.43 -0.59 1.06
N PHE A 185 -0.12 -0.80 0.95
CA PHE A 185 0.57 -0.96 -0.33
C PHE A 185 1.44 -2.22 -0.35
N GLY A 186 1.74 -2.73 -1.55
CA GLY A 186 2.69 -3.82 -1.76
C GLY A 186 2.44 -5.04 -0.87
N VAL A 187 3.49 -5.49 -0.19
CA VAL A 187 3.46 -6.65 0.71
C VAL A 187 2.58 -6.42 1.93
N ASP A 188 2.47 -5.18 2.41
CA ASP A 188 1.66 -4.82 3.58
C ASP A 188 0.17 -5.06 3.30
N LYS A 189 -0.31 -4.62 2.14
CA LYS A 189 -1.70 -4.85 1.71
C LYS A 189 -2.07 -6.34 1.68
N ILE A 190 -1.18 -7.18 1.15
CA ILE A 190 -1.41 -8.62 1.07
C ILE A 190 -1.32 -9.26 2.46
N PHE A 191 -0.40 -8.81 3.31
CA PHE A 191 -0.31 -9.24 4.71
C PHE A 191 -1.58 -8.90 5.48
N GLU A 192 -2.17 -7.72 5.31
CA GLU A 192 -3.41 -7.35 6.00
C GLU A 192 -4.61 -8.26 5.61
N GLN A 193 -4.59 -8.80 4.39
CA GLN A 193 -5.57 -9.77 3.88
C GLN A 193 -5.29 -11.22 4.33
N SER A 194 -4.11 -11.50 4.88
CA SER A 194 -3.66 -12.82 5.31
C SER A 194 -4.12 -13.20 6.72
N ASP A 195 -3.75 -14.41 7.16
CA ASP A 195 -3.95 -14.85 8.54
C ASP A 195 -3.02 -14.17 9.58
N GLN A 196 -2.10 -13.32 9.13
CA GLN A 196 -1.24 -12.45 9.93
C GLN A 196 -0.52 -13.18 11.07
N LYS A 197 0.36 -14.12 10.74
CA LYS A 197 1.19 -14.82 11.72
C LYS A 197 2.23 -13.89 12.33
N HIS A 198 2.27 -13.91 13.66
CA HIS A 198 3.26 -13.21 14.46
C HIS A 198 4.12 -14.23 15.21
N TRP A 199 5.43 -13.97 15.29
CA TRP A 199 6.35 -14.79 16.06
C TRP A 199 6.15 -14.49 17.54
N ARG A 200 5.58 -15.44 18.28
CA ARG A 200 5.23 -15.28 19.69
C ARG A 200 6.08 -16.17 20.57
N PHE A 201 6.43 -15.67 21.75
CA PHE A 201 7.24 -16.37 22.75
C PHE A 201 6.67 -16.13 24.15
N ASN A 202 6.94 -17.06 25.06
CA ASN A 202 6.61 -16.89 26.48
C ASN A 202 7.77 -16.20 27.20
N CYS A 203 7.46 -15.22 28.04
CA CYS A 203 8.46 -14.64 28.94
C CYS A 203 8.98 -15.73 29.91
N PRO A 204 10.30 -15.93 30.05
CA PRO A 204 10.84 -16.91 30.99
C PRO A 204 10.64 -16.54 32.47
N HIS A 205 10.29 -15.27 32.76
CA HIS A 205 10.13 -14.78 34.14
C HIS A 205 8.70 -14.76 34.65
N CYS A 206 7.72 -14.53 33.77
CA CYS A 206 6.30 -14.42 34.14
C CYS A 206 5.34 -15.18 33.22
N SER A 207 5.86 -15.94 32.25
CA SER A 207 5.09 -16.74 31.29
C SER A 207 4.12 -15.95 30.41
N PHE A 208 4.18 -14.61 30.40
CA PHE A 208 3.38 -13.78 29.51
C PHE A 208 3.68 -14.10 28.05
N ARG A 209 2.64 -14.43 27.28
CA ARG A 209 2.72 -14.71 25.84
C ARG A 209 2.69 -13.40 25.05
N GLN A 210 3.76 -13.10 24.34
CA GLN A 210 3.95 -11.84 23.63
C GLN A 210 4.60 -12.05 22.26
N HIS A 211 4.50 -11.05 21.40
CA HIS A 211 5.36 -10.88 20.23
C HIS A 211 6.19 -9.61 20.43
N MET A 212 7.25 -9.42 19.65
CA MET A 212 8.06 -8.21 19.76
C MET A 212 7.30 -7.02 19.17
N GLU A 213 7.24 -5.92 19.92
CA GLU A 213 6.79 -4.60 19.49
C GLU A 213 7.81 -3.59 19.98
N TRP A 214 8.36 -2.75 19.09
CA TRP A 214 9.48 -1.85 19.41
C TRP A 214 9.20 -1.03 20.68
N GLU A 215 8.06 -0.37 20.72
CA GLU A 215 7.66 0.58 21.77
C GLU A 215 7.37 -0.11 23.11
N LYS A 216 7.10 -1.41 23.12
CA LYS A 216 6.74 -2.16 24.34
C LYS A 216 7.84 -3.06 24.85
N ASN A 217 8.73 -3.49 23.96
CA ASN A 217 9.75 -4.49 24.25
C ASN A 217 11.17 -3.92 24.24
N VAL A 218 11.39 -2.65 23.91
CA VAL A 218 12.72 -2.04 23.96
C VAL A 218 12.80 -1.03 25.09
N ASP A 219 13.78 -1.22 25.97
CA ASP A 219 14.19 -0.22 26.95
C ASP A 219 15.38 0.54 26.34
N GLU A 220 15.10 1.70 25.75
CA GLU A 220 16.10 2.48 25.02
C GLU A 220 17.20 3.06 25.92
N GLU A 221 16.91 3.30 27.21
CA GLU A 221 17.88 3.81 28.18
C GLU A 221 18.89 2.72 28.56
N ARG A 222 18.39 1.51 28.82
CA ARG A 222 19.24 0.37 29.22
C ARG A 222 19.83 -0.40 28.04
N GLY A 223 19.31 -0.22 26.83
CA GLY A 223 19.79 -0.90 25.63
C GLY A 223 19.42 -2.40 25.58
N ILE A 224 18.31 -2.79 26.19
CA ILE A 224 17.89 -4.20 26.33
C ILE A 224 16.47 -4.44 25.82
N TYR A 225 16.15 -5.71 25.53
CA TYR A 225 14.75 -6.09 25.37
C TYR A 225 14.12 -6.38 26.74
N VAL A 226 12.85 -6.03 26.88
CA VAL A 226 12.06 -6.22 28.10
C VAL A 226 10.74 -6.92 27.81
N CYS A 227 10.21 -7.66 28.79
CA CYS A 227 8.86 -8.21 28.70
C CYS A 227 7.82 -7.09 28.74
N GLN A 228 6.81 -7.15 27.88
CA GLN A 228 5.73 -6.16 27.84
C GLN A 228 5.00 -6.02 29.20
N GLN A 229 4.87 -7.11 29.96
CA GLN A 229 4.15 -7.15 31.25
C GLN A 229 5.06 -6.91 32.47
N CYS A 230 6.05 -7.78 32.71
CA CYS A 230 6.85 -7.73 33.95
C CYS A 230 8.08 -6.82 33.86
N LYS A 231 8.37 -6.26 32.67
CA LYS A 231 9.51 -5.37 32.37
C LYS A 231 10.91 -5.94 32.66
N LYS A 232 11.01 -7.23 33.02
CA LYS A 232 12.29 -7.94 33.15
C LYS A 232 12.93 -8.18 31.78
N GLU A 233 14.25 -8.28 31.78
CA GLU A 233 15.07 -8.46 30.59
C GLU A 233 14.75 -9.76 29.84
N ILE A 234 14.73 -9.65 28.51
CA ILE A 234 14.55 -10.75 27.56
C ILE A 234 15.81 -10.83 26.69
N PHE A 235 16.50 -11.96 26.72
CA PHE A 235 17.60 -12.20 25.79
C PHE A 235 17.07 -12.65 24.42
N PRO A 236 17.78 -12.31 23.31
CA PRO A 236 17.40 -12.75 21.98
C PRO A 236 17.22 -14.28 21.83
N SER A 237 18.00 -15.07 22.55
CA SER A 237 17.84 -16.54 22.61
C SER A 237 16.47 -16.96 23.14
N HIS A 238 15.89 -16.26 24.11
CA HIS A 238 14.54 -16.57 24.59
C HIS A 238 13.46 -16.35 23.52
N ILE A 239 13.64 -15.34 22.67
CA ILE A 239 12.73 -15.03 21.56
C ILE A 239 12.81 -16.13 20.49
N ASN A 240 14.03 -16.57 20.19
CA ASN A 240 14.28 -17.65 19.24
C ASN A 240 13.78 -19.01 19.78
N ASP A 241 14.26 -19.44 20.95
CA ASP A 241 14.11 -20.81 21.45
C ASP A 241 12.67 -21.14 21.89
N TYR A 242 11.94 -20.16 22.43
CA TYR A 242 10.56 -20.30 22.89
C TYR A 242 9.53 -19.74 21.91
N GLY A 243 10.00 -19.36 20.73
CA GLY A 243 9.21 -18.77 19.67
C GLY A 243 8.40 -19.78 18.86
N SER A 244 7.21 -19.38 18.44
CA SER A 244 6.42 -20.09 17.44
C SER A 244 5.49 -19.12 16.70
N TRP A 245 5.11 -19.47 15.47
CA TRP A 245 4.15 -18.66 14.69
C TRP A 245 2.72 -18.87 15.19
N GLU A 246 2.02 -17.76 15.41
CA GLU A 246 0.59 -17.76 15.75
C GLU A 246 -0.18 -16.84 14.80
N ALA A 247 -1.17 -17.39 14.11
CA ALA A 247 -2.07 -16.63 13.24
C ALA A 247 -3.02 -15.76 14.08
N ARG A 248 -3.07 -14.46 13.76
CA ARG A 248 -4.06 -13.56 14.36
C ARG A 248 -5.47 -13.81 13.80
N PHE A 249 -5.56 -14.20 12.53
CA PHE A 249 -6.82 -14.46 11.82
C PHE A 249 -6.80 -15.85 11.17
N PRO A 250 -6.81 -16.93 11.97
CA PRO A 250 -6.73 -18.30 11.45
C PRO A 250 -7.88 -18.60 10.47
N GLY A 251 -7.60 -19.41 9.45
CA GLY A 251 -8.57 -19.83 8.44
C GLY A 251 -8.68 -18.91 7.21
N ARG A 252 -7.97 -17.78 7.17
CA ARG A 252 -7.83 -16.98 5.94
C ARG A 252 -7.01 -17.74 4.89
N PRO A 253 -7.30 -17.57 3.60
CA PRO A 253 -6.71 -18.37 2.53
C PRO A 253 -5.25 -18.00 2.21
N ILE A 254 -4.77 -16.84 2.67
CA ILE A 254 -3.40 -16.37 2.47
C ILE A 254 -2.63 -16.61 3.77
N SER A 255 -1.53 -17.35 3.67
CA SER A 255 -0.60 -17.54 4.79
C SER A 255 0.36 -16.36 4.85
N GLY A 256 0.30 -15.56 5.92
CA GLY A 256 1.12 -14.35 6.04
C GLY A 256 2.03 -14.37 7.24
N TYR A 257 3.29 -14.01 7.05
CA TYR A 257 4.33 -13.92 8.08
C TYR A 257 4.86 -12.51 8.20
N TRP A 258 5.01 -12.02 9.43
CA TRP A 258 5.75 -10.78 9.70
C TRP A 258 7.07 -11.07 10.42
N ILE A 259 8.18 -10.73 9.79
CA ILE A 259 9.53 -10.99 10.32
C ILE A 259 10.29 -9.67 10.52
N SER A 260 10.51 -9.31 11.77
CA SER A 260 11.36 -8.19 12.18
C SER A 260 12.78 -8.67 12.48
N GLN A 261 13.79 -7.80 12.33
CA GLN A 261 15.14 -8.09 12.82
C GLN A 261 15.20 -8.27 14.36
N MET A 262 14.16 -7.84 15.09
CA MET A 262 14.02 -8.14 16.52
C MET A 262 13.85 -9.64 16.83
N HIS A 263 13.49 -10.45 15.82
CA HIS A 263 13.41 -11.91 15.96
C HIS A 263 14.77 -12.60 15.76
N CYS A 264 15.75 -11.90 15.18
CA CYS A 264 17.06 -12.45 14.86
C CYS A 264 17.92 -12.55 16.14
N PRO A 265 18.38 -13.74 16.56
CA PRO A 265 19.12 -13.90 17.81
C PRO A 265 20.48 -13.17 17.81
N TRP A 266 21.03 -12.82 16.64
CA TRP A 266 22.25 -12.03 16.49
C TRP A 266 22.04 -10.51 16.52
N LYS A 267 20.80 -10.02 16.71
CA LYS A 267 20.48 -8.58 16.80
C LYS A 267 19.99 -8.24 18.21
N THR A 268 20.85 -7.60 19.00
CA THR A 268 20.48 -7.11 20.33
C THR A 268 19.70 -5.80 20.25
N ALA A 269 18.96 -5.46 21.31
CA ALA A 269 18.29 -4.16 21.41
C ALA A 269 19.27 -2.99 21.25
N ALA A 270 20.44 -3.06 21.91
CA ALA A 270 21.50 -2.06 21.76
C ALA A 270 21.95 -1.88 20.30
N ASN A 271 22.11 -2.97 19.54
CA ASN A 271 22.45 -2.87 18.12
C ASN A 271 21.36 -2.13 17.33
N LEU A 272 20.09 -2.48 17.55
CA LEU A 272 18.98 -1.86 16.82
C LEU A 272 18.74 -0.41 17.23
N ILE A 273 18.95 -0.06 18.50
CA ILE A 273 18.87 1.34 18.97
C ILE A 273 19.94 2.18 18.29
N GLN A 274 21.17 1.64 18.18
CA GLN A 274 22.25 2.33 17.47
C GLN A 274 21.92 2.49 15.98
N GLU A 275 21.42 1.42 15.34
CA GLU A 275 21.00 1.45 13.93
C GLU A 275 19.88 2.47 13.68
N ARG A 276 18.96 2.66 14.63
CA ARG A 276 17.94 3.73 14.56
C ARG A 276 18.56 5.13 14.68
N LYS A 277 19.54 5.32 15.58
CA LYS A 277 20.21 6.62 15.78
C LYS A 277 21.07 7.02 14.60
N ASP A 278 21.67 6.04 13.92
CA ASP A 278 22.52 6.25 12.76
C ASP A 278 21.73 6.42 11.46
N ALA A 279 20.42 6.15 11.47
CA ALA A 279 19.56 6.34 10.31
C ALA A 279 19.23 7.82 10.10
N ASP A 280 19.24 8.26 8.83
CA ASP A 280 18.87 9.63 8.46
C ASP A 280 17.39 9.94 8.79
N ASP A 281 16.53 8.92 8.72
CA ASP A 281 15.12 9.02 9.08
C ASP A 281 14.59 7.70 9.70
N ASP A 282 13.43 7.81 10.35
CA ASP A 282 12.72 6.65 10.91
C ASP A 282 12.18 5.71 9.80
N THR A 283 12.01 6.17 8.56
CA THR A 283 11.52 5.33 7.45
C THR A 283 12.44 4.15 7.22
N TYR A 284 13.75 4.40 7.23
CA TYR A 284 14.72 3.32 7.11
C TYR A 284 14.52 2.27 8.22
N PHE A 285 14.42 2.74 9.46
CA PHE A 285 14.35 1.89 10.63
C PHE A 285 13.07 1.04 10.63
N PHE A 286 11.91 1.65 10.47
CA PHE A 286 10.65 0.91 10.50
C PHE A 286 10.52 -0.06 9.31
N ASN A 287 10.86 0.38 8.10
CA ASN A 287 10.66 -0.43 6.89
C ASN A 287 11.70 -1.55 6.77
N PHE A 288 12.99 -1.22 6.90
CA PHE A 288 14.07 -2.16 6.62
C PHE A 288 14.55 -2.93 7.86
N VAL A 289 14.37 -2.41 9.08
CA VAL A 289 14.77 -3.13 10.30
C VAL A 289 13.58 -3.86 10.91
N LEU A 290 12.48 -3.15 11.17
CA LEU A 290 11.31 -3.75 11.80
C LEU A 290 10.39 -4.50 10.83
N GLY A 291 10.52 -4.26 9.52
CA GLY A 291 9.62 -4.85 8.53
C GLY A 291 8.19 -4.37 8.71
N LEU A 292 8.00 -3.11 9.09
CA LEU A 292 6.70 -2.46 9.28
C LEU A 292 6.54 -1.32 8.29
N PRO A 293 5.34 -1.10 7.71
CA PRO A 293 5.12 0.07 6.87
C PRO A 293 5.25 1.36 7.69
N TYR A 294 5.88 2.38 7.13
CA TYR A 294 6.04 3.67 7.80
C TYR A 294 5.65 4.83 6.90
N LEU A 295 5.07 5.85 7.51
CA LEU A 295 4.79 7.13 6.87
C LEU A 295 5.35 8.24 7.74
N ALA A 296 6.38 8.90 7.21
CA ALA A 296 6.99 10.04 7.85
C ALA A 296 5.98 11.19 8.00
N ALA A 297 6.13 11.97 9.07
CA ALA A 297 5.17 13.01 9.42
C ALA A 297 5.10 14.14 8.37
N ASP A 298 6.20 14.40 7.67
CA ASP A 298 6.32 15.40 6.60
C ASP A 298 5.63 14.98 5.29
N GLN A 299 5.41 13.68 5.09
CA GLN A 299 4.64 13.14 3.97
C GLN A 299 3.13 13.28 4.17
N LYS A 300 2.66 13.51 5.41
CA LYS A 300 1.25 13.68 5.75
C LYS A 300 0.84 15.15 5.73
N ILE A 301 -0.46 15.40 5.59
CA ILE A 301 -1.01 16.76 5.73
C ILE A 301 -1.10 17.10 7.24
N PRO A 302 -0.39 18.14 7.74
CA PRO A 302 -0.38 18.44 9.17
C PRO A 302 -1.65 19.17 9.61
N ALA A 303 -2.18 18.86 10.80
CA ALA A 303 -3.36 19.53 11.38
C ALA A 303 -3.18 21.05 11.53
N SER A 304 -1.96 21.50 11.81
CA SER A 304 -1.61 22.92 11.93
C SER A 304 -1.92 23.73 10.67
N LEU A 305 -1.96 23.09 9.50
CA LEU A 305 -2.33 23.72 8.23
C LEU A 305 -3.78 24.24 8.22
N PHE A 306 -4.68 23.56 8.93
CA PHE A 306 -6.09 23.92 9.03
C PHE A 306 -6.34 24.87 10.21
N ILE A 307 -5.77 24.54 11.38
CA ILE A 307 -6.01 25.29 12.62
C ILE A 307 -5.61 26.77 12.46
N ARG A 308 -4.49 27.06 11.80
CA ARG A 308 -4.02 28.44 11.56
C ARG A 308 -4.93 29.26 10.64
N ASN A 309 -5.84 28.61 9.91
CA ASN A 309 -6.74 29.24 8.95
C ASN A 309 -8.17 29.41 9.49
N VAL A 310 -8.40 29.09 10.76
CA VAL A 310 -9.65 29.42 11.45
C VAL A 310 -9.75 30.93 11.63
N THR A 311 -10.94 31.50 11.40
CA THR A 311 -11.22 32.93 11.52
C THR A 311 -12.51 33.16 12.31
N GLU A 312 -12.55 34.25 13.07
CA GLU A 312 -13.73 34.69 13.83
C GLU A 312 -14.67 35.59 13.01
N ILE A 313 -14.34 35.86 11.75
CA ILE A 313 -15.16 36.69 10.87
C ILE A 313 -16.54 36.05 10.69
N LYS A 314 -17.59 36.79 11.07
CA LYS A 314 -18.96 36.46 10.67
C LYS A 314 -19.07 36.60 9.16
N VAL A 315 -19.24 35.48 8.46
CA VAL A 315 -19.42 35.47 7.01
C VAL A 315 -20.84 35.88 6.68
N ASP A 316 -20.99 36.98 5.92
CA ASP A 316 -22.26 37.31 5.28
C ASP A 316 -22.53 36.28 4.17
N THR A 317 -23.65 35.57 4.31
CA THR A 317 -24.09 34.52 3.38
C THR A 317 -25.07 35.04 2.33
N SER A 318 -25.61 36.26 2.49
CA SER A 318 -26.76 36.73 1.70
C SER A 318 -26.38 37.53 0.45
N ASN A 319 -25.18 38.12 0.40
CA ASN A 319 -24.73 38.98 -0.71
C ASN A 319 -23.35 38.58 -1.28
N GLU A 320 -22.91 37.35 -1.03
CA GLU A 320 -21.61 36.87 -1.48
C GLU A 320 -21.74 35.71 -2.47
N TYR A 321 -20.70 35.53 -3.26
CA TYR A 321 -20.60 34.41 -4.20
C TYR A 321 -20.31 33.12 -3.43
N ASN A 322 -21.36 32.45 -2.98
CA ASN A 322 -21.26 31.20 -2.24
C ASN A 322 -21.05 30.02 -3.17
N VAL A 323 -20.17 29.10 -2.79
CA VAL A 323 -19.89 27.86 -3.51
C VAL A 323 -19.93 26.67 -2.57
N MET A 324 -20.12 25.49 -3.16
CA MET A 324 -20.28 24.24 -2.44
C MET A 324 -19.41 23.13 -3.05
N GLY A 325 -18.76 22.36 -2.19
CA GLY A 325 -18.08 21.12 -2.55
C GLY A 325 -18.79 19.93 -1.92
N ILE A 326 -18.96 18.84 -2.67
CA ILE A 326 -19.64 17.62 -2.19
C ILE A 326 -18.84 16.38 -2.55
N ASP A 327 -18.48 15.59 -1.55
CA ASP A 327 -18.04 14.21 -1.72
C ASP A 327 -19.21 13.27 -1.36
N THR A 328 -19.58 12.36 -2.25
CA THR A 328 -20.81 11.57 -2.10
C THR A 328 -20.65 10.36 -1.16
N GLY A 329 -19.42 10.03 -0.77
CA GLY A 329 -19.09 8.89 0.09
C GLY A 329 -19.42 7.52 -0.52
N MET A 330 -18.62 6.50 -0.20
CA MET A 330 -18.90 5.12 -0.66
C MET A 330 -19.71 4.30 0.37
N GLY A 331 -20.95 3.94 0.01
CA GLY A 331 -21.76 2.88 0.66
C GLY A 331 -23.07 3.34 1.30
N THR A 332 -24.00 2.40 1.50
CA THR A 332 -25.25 2.63 2.24
C THR A 332 -24.94 3.00 3.70
N GLY A 333 -25.49 4.11 4.19
CA GLY A 333 -25.22 4.65 5.54
C GLY A 333 -24.11 5.72 5.62
N LYS A 334 -23.37 5.96 4.52
CA LYS A 334 -22.51 7.15 4.39
C LYS A 334 -23.26 8.25 3.65
N GLY A 335 -23.20 9.48 4.16
CA GLY A 335 -23.91 10.64 3.61
C GLY A 335 -23.04 11.52 2.71
N ASN A 336 -23.65 12.54 2.09
CA ASN A 336 -22.93 13.55 1.31
C ASN A 336 -22.12 14.44 2.27
N HIS A 337 -20.81 14.45 2.13
CA HIS A 337 -19.91 15.33 2.87
C HIS A 337 -19.85 16.68 2.17
N VAL A 338 -20.40 17.70 2.80
CA VAL A 338 -20.67 18.99 2.16
C VAL A 338 -19.91 20.11 2.86
N MET A 339 -19.32 21.00 2.06
CA MET A 339 -18.74 22.27 2.51
C MET A 339 -19.34 23.42 1.75
N ILE A 340 -19.74 24.47 2.47
CA ILE A 340 -20.28 25.71 1.89
C ILE A 340 -19.46 26.89 2.41
N GLY A 341 -19.08 27.76 1.49
CA GLY A 341 -18.23 28.90 1.78
C GLY A 341 -18.21 29.91 0.66
N ASN A 342 -17.49 31.00 0.90
CA ASN A 342 -17.19 32.01 -0.11
C ASN A 342 -15.77 32.55 0.10
N LYS A 343 -15.43 33.67 -0.57
CA LYS A 343 -14.12 34.32 -0.47
C LYS A 343 -13.70 34.71 0.96
N LYS A 344 -14.64 34.85 1.91
CA LYS A 344 -14.35 35.18 3.32
C LYS A 344 -14.09 33.93 4.17
N GLY A 345 -14.47 32.75 3.68
CA GLY A 345 -14.21 31.46 4.32
C GLY A 345 -15.36 30.46 4.19
N ILE A 346 -15.06 29.23 4.59
CA ILE A 346 -16.03 28.13 4.73
C ILE A 346 -16.78 28.31 6.04
N PHE A 347 -18.10 28.47 5.96
CA PHE A 347 -18.96 28.76 7.12
C PHE A 347 -19.90 27.60 7.47
N TRP A 348 -20.00 26.58 6.62
CA TRP A 348 -20.83 25.40 6.88
C TRP A 348 -20.09 24.14 6.44
N ILE A 349 -20.04 23.14 7.33
CA ILE A 349 -19.43 21.82 7.11
C ILE A 349 -20.36 20.79 7.73
N GLY A 350 -20.78 19.77 6.99
CA GLY A 350 -21.72 18.78 7.48
C GLY A 350 -21.81 17.53 6.61
N ILE A 351 -22.51 16.52 7.13
CA ILE A 351 -22.82 15.28 6.42
C ILE A 351 -24.34 15.23 6.26
N LEU A 352 -24.82 15.10 5.02
CA LEU A 352 -26.24 14.93 4.72
C LEU A 352 -26.54 13.45 4.55
N GLN A 353 -27.43 12.90 5.38
CA GLN A 353 -27.81 11.50 5.36
C GLN A 353 -29.28 11.37 4.99
N ASP A 354 -29.66 10.22 4.44
CA ASP A 354 -31.07 9.96 4.14
C ASP A 354 -31.86 9.78 5.44
N HIS A 355 -32.99 10.46 5.54
CA HIS A 355 -33.92 10.36 6.65
C HIS A 355 -35.34 10.14 6.13
N GLU A 356 -36.23 9.68 7.00
CA GLU A 356 -37.64 9.49 6.65
C GLU A 356 -38.25 10.82 6.18
N GLY A 357 -38.76 10.85 4.95
CA GLY A 357 -39.38 12.03 4.34
C GLY A 357 -38.44 13.01 3.65
N GLN A 358 -37.11 12.85 3.75
CA GLN A 358 -36.16 13.72 3.06
C GLN A 358 -34.81 13.01 2.83
N ASP A 359 -34.48 12.75 1.57
CA ASP A 359 -33.16 12.19 1.22
C ASP A 359 -32.06 13.27 1.21
N ARG A 360 -30.81 12.81 1.12
CA ARG A 360 -29.63 13.68 1.11
C ARG A 360 -29.58 14.65 -0.08
N TRP A 361 -30.22 14.32 -1.20
CA TRP A 361 -30.20 15.12 -2.44
C TRP A 361 -31.23 16.25 -2.36
N GLN A 362 -32.40 15.97 -1.79
CA GLN A 362 -33.39 17.00 -1.45
C GLN A 362 -32.81 17.98 -0.42
N GLN A 363 -32.13 17.48 0.61
CA GLN A 363 -31.40 18.34 1.57
C GLN A 363 -30.34 19.19 0.86
N THR A 364 -29.62 18.63 -0.11
CA THR A 364 -28.63 19.36 -0.90
C THR A 364 -29.30 20.50 -1.69
N SER A 365 -30.41 20.21 -2.38
CA SER A 365 -31.21 21.20 -3.12
C SER A 365 -31.70 22.34 -2.22
N ASP A 366 -32.15 22.02 -1.01
CA ASP A 366 -32.62 23.02 -0.04
C ASP A 366 -31.47 23.91 0.44
N LEU A 367 -30.27 23.37 0.66
CA LEU A 367 -29.08 24.16 1.01
C LEU A 367 -28.61 25.05 -0.14
N ILE A 368 -28.68 24.57 -1.39
CA ILE A 368 -28.34 25.37 -2.58
C ILE A 368 -29.25 26.59 -2.68
N LYS A 369 -30.55 26.44 -2.40
CA LYS A 369 -31.54 27.51 -2.39
C LYS A 369 -31.34 28.45 -1.19
N PHE A 370 -31.22 27.89 0.02
CA PHE A 370 -31.11 28.65 1.26
C PHE A 370 -29.86 29.53 1.32
N PHE A 371 -28.71 28.99 0.93
CA PHE A 371 -27.44 29.73 0.91
C PHE A 371 -27.15 30.40 -0.43
N ASP A 372 -28.08 30.42 -1.38
CA ASP A 372 -27.88 31.00 -2.73
C ASP A 372 -26.55 30.57 -3.38
N VAL A 373 -26.30 29.26 -3.39
CA VAL A 373 -25.01 28.68 -3.80
C VAL A 373 -24.84 28.77 -5.31
N ARG A 374 -23.89 29.56 -5.79
CA ARG A 374 -23.70 29.85 -7.22
C ARG A 374 -23.03 28.74 -7.99
N VAL A 375 -22.09 28.03 -7.36
CA VAL A 375 -21.41 26.89 -7.99
C VAL A 375 -21.31 25.74 -6.99
N VAL A 376 -21.69 24.55 -7.44
CA VAL A 376 -21.57 23.29 -6.72
C VAL A 376 -20.67 22.38 -7.55
N VAL A 377 -19.65 21.80 -6.93
CA VAL A 377 -18.85 20.74 -7.53
C VAL A 377 -19.03 19.47 -6.70
N ILE A 378 -19.46 18.40 -7.35
CA ILE A 378 -19.84 17.12 -6.73
C ILE A 378 -18.93 16.02 -7.27
N ASP A 379 -18.54 15.07 -6.43
CA ASP A 379 -17.93 13.82 -6.93
C ASP A 379 -18.85 13.16 -7.97
N GLY A 380 -18.32 12.88 -9.16
CA GLY A 380 -19.04 12.22 -10.23
C GLY A 380 -19.35 10.75 -9.98
N GLN A 381 -18.82 10.11 -8.92
CA GLN A 381 -19.07 8.71 -8.55
C GLN A 381 -19.23 8.53 -7.02
N PRO A 382 -19.90 7.46 -6.54
CA PRO A 382 -20.60 6.42 -7.30
C PRO A 382 -22.04 6.81 -7.71
N TYR A 383 -22.62 7.85 -7.11
CA TYR A 383 -24.01 8.29 -7.32
C TYR A 383 -24.14 9.25 -8.51
N THR A 384 -23.67 8.79 -9.68
CA THR A 384 -23.58 9.61 -10.89
C THR A 384 -24.95 10.10 -11.38
N THR A 385 -25.97 9.24 -11.31
CA THR A 385 -27.32 9.56 -11.80
C THR A 385 -27.96 10.66 -10.99
N GLU A 386 -27.93 10.55 -9.66
CA GLU A 386 -28.51 11.51 -8.73
C GLU A 386 -27.79 12.87 -8.81
N ALA A 387 -26.46 12.85 -8.96
CA ALA A 387 -25.69 14.07 -9.18
C ALA A 387 -26.05 14.77 -10.49
N PHE A 388 -26.31 14.03 -11.57
CA PHE A 388 -26.81 14.61 -12.83
C PHE A 388 -28.23 15.15 -12.69
N ASP A 389 -29.11 14.49 -11.95
CA ASP A 389 -30.47 14.98 -11.73
C ASP A 389 -30.47 16.28 -10.93
N LEU A 390 -29.62 16.40 -9.92
CA LEU A 390 -29.39 17.68 -9.23
C LEU A 390 -28.83 18.76 -10.18
N ALA A 391 -27.99 18.37 -11.15
CA ALA A 391 -27.49 19.30 -12.16
C ALA A 391 -28.57 19.79 -13.12
N LYS A 392 -29.53 18.93 -13.48
CA LYS A 392 -30.72 19.33 -14.25
C LYS A 392 -31.63 20.26 -13.46
N GLU A 393 -31.76 20.06 -12.15
CA GLU A 393 -32.52 20.96 -11.27
C GLU A 393 -31.89 22.35 -11.18
N PHE A 394 -30.54 22.42 -11.18
CA PHE A 394 -29.78 23.67 -11.10
C PHE A 394 -28.80 23.85 -12.28
N PRO A 395 -29.30 24.11 -13.50
CA PRO A 395 -28.45 24.33 -14.67
C PRO A 395 -27.45 25.44 -14.44
N TYR A 396 -26.23 25.28 -14.98
CA TYR A 396 -25.11 26.22 -14.85
C TYR A 396 -24.60 26.49 -13.42
N ARG A 397 -25.12 25.78 -12.41
CA ARG A 397 -24.66 25.88 -11.02
C ARG A 397 -23.99 24.60 -10.56
N VAL A 398 -24.49 23.43 -10.94
CA VAL A 398 -23.98 22.15 -10.44
C VAL A 398 -23.14 21.45 -11.50
N TYR A 399 -21.97 21.00 -11.09
CA TYR A 399 -20.96 20.37 -11.92
C TYR A 399 -20.45 19.08 -11.28
N LEU A 400 -20.17 18.07 -12.11
CA LEU A 400 -19.67 16.77 -11.66
C LEU A 400 -18.16 16.68 -11.93
N SER A 401 -17.40 16.26 -10.92
CA SER A 401 -15.94 16.20 -10.97
C SER A 401 -15.43 14.78 -11.13
N TRP A 402 -14.44 14.61 -12.01
CA TRP A 402 -13.64 13.39 -12.09
C TRP A 402 -12.16 13.72 -12.08
N PHE A 403 -11.40 12.92 -11.33
CA PHE A 403 -9.95 12.95 -11.43
C PHE A 403 -9.48 12.24 -12.70
N LYS A 404 -8.76 12.97 -13.56
CA LYS A 404 -8.10 12.42 -14.73
C LYS A 404 -6.67 12.94 -14.81
N ASP A 405 -5.72 12.01 -14.74
CA ASP A 405 -4.32 12.30 -15.00
C ASP A 405 -4.04 12.17 -16.49
N ASP A 406 -4.30 13.24 -17.24
CA ASP A 406 -3.94 13.37 -18.64
C ASP A 406 -2.64 14.19 -18.76
N PRO A 407 -1.52 13.61 -19.22
CA PRO A 407 -0.25 14.34 -19.42
C PRO A 407 -0.38 15.54 -20.36
N LYS A 408 -1.40 15.57 -21.23
CA LYS A 408 -1.70 16.66 -22.15
C LYS A 408 -2.60 17.74 -21.53
N MET A 409 -3.04 17.55 -20.29
CA MET A 409 -3.84 18.54 -19.57
C MET A 409 -2.94 19.70 -19.13
N LEU A 410 -2.94 20.76 -19.93
CA LEU A 410 -2.18 21.99 -19.65
C LEU A 410 -2.63 22.62 -18.31
N GLU A 411 -3.94 22.66 -18.07
CA GLU A 411 -4.57 23.28 -16.90
C GLU A 411 -4.80 22.28 -15.76
N VAL A 412 -4.81 22.76 -14.52
CA VAL A 412 -5.07 21.92 -13.32
C VAL A 412 -6.53 21.45 -13.27
N ILE A 413 -7.45 22.28 -13.76
CA ILE A 413 -8.90 22.09 -13.78
C ILE A 413 -9.39 22.42 -15.17
N ARG A 414 -10.33 21.65 -15.71
CA ARG A 414 -11.00 21.89 -16.99
C ARG A 414 -12.51 21.75 -16.79
N PHE A 415 -13.23 22.86 -16.89
CA PHE A 415 -14.68 22.87 -17.02
C PHE A 415 -15.07 22.74 -18.49
N PHE A 416 -16.09 21.93 -18.79
CA PHE A 416 -16.45 21.61 -20.18
C PHE A 416 -17.42 22.63 -20.79
N ASP A 417 -18.26 23.28 -20.00
CA ASP A 417 -19.15 24.38 -20.40
C ASP A 417 -18.41 25.65 -20.90
N GLU A 418 -17.12 25.78 -20.60
CA GLU A 418 -16.25 26.86 -21.07
C GLU A 418 -15.77 26.65 -22.50
N LYS A 419 -15.88 25.44 -23.06
CA LYS A 419 -15.58 25.21 -24.47
C LYS A 419 -16.78 25.61 -25.31
N GLU A 420 -16.53 26.36 -26.39
CA GLU A 420 -17.53 26.59 -27.42
C GLU A 420 -17.73 25.30 -28.22
N ASN A 421 -18.68 24.47 -27.78
CA ASN A 421 -19.18 23.35 -28.56
C ASN A 421 -20.71 23.40 -28.57
N LYS A 422 -21.30 23.75 -29.71
CA LYS A 422 -22.75 23.99 -29.83
C LYS A 422 -23.59 22.71 -29.77
N ASP A 423 -22.95 21.53 -29.89
CA ASP A 423 -23.62 20.23 -29.96
C ASP A 423 -23.25 19.31 -28.78
N ALA A 424 -22.72 19.86 -27.68
CA ALA A 424 -22.38 19.06 -26.50
C ALA A 424 -23.66 18.55 -25.79
N ALA A 425 -23.69 17.27 -25.42
CA ALA A 425 -24.75 16.76 -24.56
C ALA A 425 -24.66 17.44 -23.19
N PHE A 426 -25.81 17.69 -22.53
CA PHE A 426 -25.85 18.31 -21.19
C PHE A 426 -24.90 17.62 -20.19
N GLU A 427 -24.87 16.28 -20.22
CA GLU A 427 -24.00 15.49 -19.35
C GLU A 427 -22.51 15.78 -19.58
N ASP A 428 -22.10 16.16 -20.79
CA ASP A 428 -20.73 16.55 -21.11
C ASP A 428 -20.44 17.98 -20.67
N GLU A 429 -21.40 18.90 -20.76
CA GLU A 429 -21.23 20.31 -20.37
C GLU A 429 -20.97 20.49 -18.87
N VAL A 430 -21.66 19.71 -18.04
CA VAL A 430 -21.52 19.79 -16.57
C VAL A 430 -20.29 19.07 -16.03
N LYS A 431 -19.44 18.49 -16.89
CA LYS A 431 -18.22 17.79 -16.45
C LYS A 431 -17.11 18.75 -16.07
N VAL A 432 -16.35 18.34 -15.05
CA VAL A 432 -15.12 18.97 -14.61
C VAL A 432 -14.05 17.90 -14.48
N PHE A 433 -12.96 18.06 -15.21
CA PHE A 433 -11.78 17.23 -15.00
C PHE A 433 -10.73 17.99 -14.21
N SER A 434 -10.06 17.30 -13.29
CA SER A 434 -8.88 17.82 -12.60
C SER A 434 -7.82 16.74 -12.46
N SER A 435 -6.54 17.12 -12.44
CA SER A 435 -5.49 16.19 -12.04
C SER A 435 -5.47 16.09 -10.52
N ARG A 436 -5.61 14.85 -10.00
CA ARG A 436 -5.73 14.59 -8.55
C ARG A 436 -4.55 15.15 -7.77
N THR A 437 -3.33 14.84 -8.23
CA THR A 437 -2.12 15.30 -7.54
C THR A 437 -2.01 16.82 -7.56
N ARG A 438 -2.17 17.43 -8.74
CA ARG A 438 -2.01 18.88 -8.91
C ARG A 438 -3.04 19.67 -8.12
N ILE A 439 -4.31 19.27 -8.11
CA ILE A 439 -5.35 20.00 -7.37
C ILE A 439 -5.20 19.86 -5.86
N MET A 440 -4.72 18.71 -5.37
CA MET A 440 -4.38 18.54 -3.95
C MET A 440 -3.20 19.41 -3.55
N ASP A 441 -2.13 19.43 -4.33
CA ASP A 441 -0.97 20.31 -4.09
C ASP A 441 -1.37 21.79 -4.11
N ASP A 442 -2.23 22.18 -5.06
CA ASP A 442 -2.78 23.53 -5.16
C ASP A 442 -3.61 23.91 -3.93
N THR A 443 -4.43 22.98 -3.42
CA THR A 443 -5.26 23.20 -2.22
C THR A 443 -4.41 23.32 -0.96
N ILE A 444 -3.41 22.45 -0.81
CA ILE A 444 -2.43 22.54 0.28
C ILE A 444 -1.68 23.87 0.20
N SER A 445 -1.30 24.31 -1.00
CA SER A 445 -0.62 25.59 -1.21
C SER A 445 -1.52 26.78 -0.87
N ALA A 446 -2.80 26.73 -1.22
CA ALA A 446 -3.80 27.74 -0.86
C ALA A 446 -4.01 27.81 0.66
N LEU A 447 -4.10 26.67 1.34
CA LEU A 447 -4.09 26.62 2.81
C LEU A 447 -2.76 27.14 3.39
N ARG A 448 -1.63 26.94 2.70
CA ARG A 448 -0.33 27.45 3.17
C ARG A 448 -0.21 28.96 3.10
N ARG A 449 -0.70 29.57 2.03
CA ARG A 449 -0.77 31.03 1.87
C ARG A 449 -1.88 31.66 2.71
N GLY A 450 -2.86 30.85 3.13
CA GLY A 450 -4.01 31.30 3.89
C GLY A 450 -5.14 31.84 3.02
N ASP A 451 -5.20 31.44 1.74
CA ASP A 451 -6.25 31.81 0.79
C ASP A 451 -7.59 31.11 1.13
N ILE A 452 -7.50 29.95 1.80
CA ILE A 452 -8.66 29.19 2.28
C ILE A 452 -8.79 29.42 3.79
N LYS A 453 -9.92 30.00 4.20
CA LYS A 453 -10.26 30.28 5.61
C LYS A 453 -11.44 29.44 6.08
N PHE A 454 -11.48 29.16 7.38
CA PHE A 454 -12.57 28.42 8.02
C PHE A 454 -13.27 29.35 9.03
N ALA A 455 -14.46 29.83 8.68
CA ALA A 455 -15.33 30.62 9.54
C ALA A 455 -16.24 29.71 10.39
N VAL A 456 -15.62 28.68 10.98
CA VAL A 456 -16.25 27.74 11.91
C VAL A 456 -15.36 27.62 13.15
N PRO A 457 -15.92 27.43 14.36
CA PRO A 457 -15.11 27.25 15.55
C PRO A 457 -14.17 26.05 15.41
N ALA A 458 -12.94 26.14 15.94
CA ALA A 458 -12.01 25.00 15.96
C ALA A 458 -12.55 23.79 16.75
N SER A 459 -13.55 24.01 17.62
CA SER A 459 -14.27 22.97 18.35
C SER A 459 -15.31 22.23 17.51
N ASN A 460 -15.68 22.73 16.32
CA ASN A 460 -16.70 22.15 15.46
C ASN A 460 -16.35 20.68 15.12
N PRO A 461 -17.25 19.71 15.40
CA PRO A 461 -16.98 18.29 15.17
C PRO A 461 -16.66 17.94 13.70
N ALA A 462 -17.38 18.54 12.75
CA ALA A 462 -17.16 18.30 11.32
C ALA A 462 -15.82 18.91 10.86
N PHE A 463 -15.41 20.05 11.41
CA PHE A 463 -14.08 20.62 11.16
C PHE A 463 -12.96 19.73 11.70
N LYS A 464 -13.11 19.16 12.90
CA LYS A 464 -12.15 18.18 13.44
C LYS A 464 -12.09 16.93 12.55
N LEU A 465 -13.24 16.46 12.08
CA LEU A 465 -13.31 15.29 11.19
C LEU A 465 -12.66 15.57 9.82
N LEU A 466 -12.80 16.79 9.26
CA LEU A 466 -12.03 17.25 8.11
C LEU A 466 -10.52 17.11 8.36
N ILE A 467 -10.03 17.59 9.51
CA ILE A 467 -8.60 17.48 9.84
C ILE A 467 -8.17 16.01 9.90
N THR A 468 -8.96 15.15 10.56
CA THR A 468 -8.69 13.71 10.61
C THR A 468 -8.66 13.09 9.21
N HIS A 469 -9.62 13.42 8.35
CA HIS A 469 -9.68 12.95 6.96
C HIS A 469 -8.46 13.41 6.16
N ALA A 470 -8.05 14.67 6.29
CA ALA A 470 -6.86 15.20 5.64
C ALA A 470 -5.57 14.54 6.14
N GLN A 471 -5.47 14.23 7.43
CA GLN A 471 -4.30 13.55 8.02
C GLN A 471 -4.14 12.09 7.57
N THR A 472 -5.19 11.48 6.99
CA THR A 472 -5.05 10.17 6.33
C THR A 472 -4.31 10.26 4.99
N MET A 473 -4.24 11.46 4.40
CA MET A 473 -3.58 11.69 3.12
C MET A 473 -2.06 11.74 3.30
N TYR A 474 -1.35 11.09 2.38
CA TYR A 474 0.11 11.13 2.32
C TYR A 474 0.60 11.16 0.88
N ALA A 475 1.75 11.80 0.66
CA ALA A 475 2.42 11.78 -0.63
C ALA A 475 3.32 10.55 -0.72
N ARG A 476 3.26 9.85 -1.85
CA ARG A 476 4.18 8.75 -2.20
C ARG A 476 4.75 8.94 -3.60
N THR A 477 5.91 8.35 -3.85
CA THR A 477 6.50 8.27 -5.17
C THR A 477 6.14 6.91 -5.78
N VAL A 478 5.47 6.94 -6.92
CA VAL A 478 5.20 5.76 -7.74
C VAL A 478 5.99 5.83 -9.03
N THR A 479 6.43 4.70 -9.55
CA THR A 479 7.07 4.66 -10.86
C THR A 479 5.98 4.61 -11.93
N ASP A 480 6.04 5.54 -12.90
CA ASP A 480 5.11 5.55 -14.01
C ASP A 480 5.41 4.45 -15.03
N LYS A 481 4.54 4.35 -16.04
CA LYS A 481 4.66 3.34 -17.11
C LYS A 481 5.96 3.45 -17.94
N PHE A 482 6.68 4.56 -17.86
CA PHE A 482 7.95 4.81 -18.54
C PHE A 482 9.17 4.66 -17.62
N GLY A 483 8.98 4.19 -16.38
CA GLY A 483 10.07 4.04 -15.42
C GLY A 483 10.44 5.34 -14.70
N GLN A 484 9.66 6.41 -14.83
CA GLN A 484 9.95 7.69 -14.19
C GLN A 484 9.24 7.81 -12.84
N ALA A 485 9.93 8.34 -11.84
CA ALA A 485 9.35 8.64 -10.55
C ALA A 485 8.29 9.75 -10.67
N LYS A 486 7.04 9.43 -10.31
CA LYS A 486 5.91 10.35 -10.25
C LYS A 486 5.39 10.43 -8.81
N ARG A 487 5.23 11.66 -8.29
CA ARG A 487 4.59 11.88 -6.99
C ARG A 487 3.07 11.79 -7.11
N GLU A 488 2.44 11.10 -6.17
CA GLU A 488 0.98 11.04 -6.05
C GLU A 488 0.52 11.09 -4.60
N TRP A 489 -0.75 11.46 -4.40
CA TRP A 489 -1.40 11.47 -3.09
C TRP A 489 -2.25 10.20 -2.91
N ALA A 490 -1.95 9.46 -1.85
CA ALA A 490 -2.69 8.28 -1.39
C ALA A 490 -3.31 8.55 0.00
N ASN A 491 -4.15 7.63 0.49
CA ASN A 491 -4.79 7.75 1.79
C ASN A 491 -4.84 6.40 2.52
N THR A 492 -4.69 6.42 3.84
CA THR A 492 -4.74 5.22 4.71
C THR A 492 -6.10 5.02 5.40
N GLY A 493 -7.06 5.91 5.17
CA GLY A 493 -8.37 5.90 5.82
C GLY A 493 -9.38 6.80 5.12
N PRO A 494 -10.54 7.08 5.75
CA PRO A 494 -11.56 7.96 5.21
C PRO A 494 -11.00 9.35 4.85
N ASN A 495 -11.37 9.86 3.68
CA ASN A 495 -10.90 11.15 3.17
C ASN A 495 -12.03 12.00 2.56
N ASP A 496 -13.28 11.67 2.82
CA ASP A 496 -14.46 12.26 2.17
C ASP A 496 -14.54 13.78 2.38
N PHE A 497 -14.40 14.29 3.61
CA PHE A 497 -14.29 15.74 3.85
C PHE A 497 -13.06 16.40 3.23
N TRP A 498 -11.94 15.70 3.09
CA TRP A 498 -10.78 16.24 2.38
C TRP A 498 -11.11 16.44 0.89
N LEU A 499 -11.77 15.45 0.26
CA LEU A 499 -12.25 15.57 -1.12
C LEU A 499 -13.34 16.64 -1.28
N SER A 500 -14.27 16.74 -0.34
CA SER A 500 -15.26 17.83 -0.29
C SER A 500 -14.60 19.22 -0.29
N LEU A 501 -13.50 19.39 0.45
CA LEU A 501 -12.70 20.63 0.43
C LEU A 501 -12.04 20.86 -0.94
N ILE A 502 -11.52 19.82 -1.58
CA ILE A 502 -10.97 19.89 -2.95
C ILE A 502 -12.05 20.37 -3.93
N TYR A 503 -13.24 19.78 -3.88
CA TYR A 503 -14.36 20.16 -4.74
C TYR A 503 -14.82 21.60 -4.46
N TRP A 504 -14.86 22.03 -3.20
CA TRP A 504 -15.14 23.42 -2.84
C TRP A 504 -14.09 24.37 -3.42
N HIS A 505 -12.81 24.02 -3.37
CA HIS A 505 -11.73 24.82 -3.95
C HIS A 505 -11.79 24.86 -5.49
N ILE A 506 -12.19 23.76 -6.13
CA ILE A 506 -12.48 23.73 -7.58
C ILE A 506 -13.64 24.69 -7.89
N ALA A 507 -14.72 24.65 -7.10
CA ALA A 507 -15.88 25.53 -7.26
C ALA A 507 -15.50 27.02 -7.12
N MET A 508 -14.64 27.37 -6.17
CA MET A 508 -14.11 28.73 -5.99
C MET A 508 -13.34 29.26 -7.20
N ARG A 509 -12.77 28.37 -8.03
CA ARG A 509 -12.02 28.75 -9.24
C ARG A 509 -12.88 28.87 -10.48
N LYS A 510 -14.15 28.46 -10.44
CA LYS A 510 -15.06 28.56 -11.58
C LYS A 510 -15.33 30.02 -11.92
N ARG A 511 -15.13 30.36 -13.20
CA ARG A 511 -15.61 31.62 -13.78
C ARG A 511 -17.02 31.39 -14.32
N LEU A 512 -17.99 32.16 -13.86
CA LEU A 512 -19.34 32.06 -14.40
C LEU A 512 -19.39 32.56 -15.84
N LYS A 513 -19.99 31.76 -16.72
CA LYS A 513 -20.32 32.15 -18.10
C LYS A 513 -21.61 32.97 -18.18
N TYR A 514 -22.51 32.78 -17.21
CA TYR A 514 -23.83 33.41 -17.13
C TYR A 514 -24.07 33.91 -15.70
N GLU A 515 -24.76 35.04 -15.53
CA GLU A 515 -25.26 35.45 -14.20
C GLU A 515 -26.47 34.57 -13.84
N PRO A 516 -26.43 33.71 -12.81
CA PRO A 516 -27.51 32.75 -12.53
C PRO A 516 -28.82 33.41 -12.08
N ASN A 517 -28.84 34.73 -11.87
CA ASN A 517 -29.97 35.51 -11.35
C ASN A 517 -30.34 36.73 -12.24
N LYS A 518 -30.15 36.65 -13.56
CA LYS A 518 -30.80 37.58 -14.49
C LYS A 518 -31.86 36.89 -15.32
#